data_AF-A0AAE0CF53-F1
#
_entry.id   AF-A0AAE0CF53-F1
#
_cell.length_a   1.000
_cell.length_b   1.000
_cell.length_c   1.000
_cell.angle_alpha   90.00
_cell.angle_beta   90.00
_cell.angle_gamma   90.00
#
_symmetry.space_group_name_H-M   'P 1'
#
loop_
_entity.id
_entity.type
_entity.pdbx_description
1 polymer ?
#
loop_
_entity_poly.entity_id
_entity_poly.type
_entity_poly.pdbx_seq_one_letter_code
_entity_poly.pdbx_strand_id
1 'polypeptide(L)'
;MLRAYVDANQHDWDLWCTPVEYAINDSRSAVTGFTPFELTYGHAPASQLDFFVEATLASRRGRAKGGRGATVKKGTTHETARQFVRQLQLAREKLLLAQQQQIAQYDARHKARSYALGDEVWVDATYLTQPGDCGLHKKLLKKRLGPLRVLEVFHSDRQMALPASDRGAPSAYRLQTPKQ
;
A
#
# COMPACT_ATOMS: atom_id res chain seq x y z
N MET A 1 -6.23 -1.32 1.42
CA MET A 1 -6.77 -2.53 2.04
C MET A 1 -8.29 -2.45 2.16
N LEU A 2 -8.84 -1.62 3.04
CA LEU A 2 -10.30 -1.61 3.32
C LEU A 2 -11.20 -1.56 2.08
N ARG A 3 -10.92 -0.65 1.14
CA ARG A 3 -11.63 -0.53 -0.15
C ARG A 3 -11.77 -1.82 -0.97
N ALA A 4 -10.84 -2.77 -0.82
CA ALA A 4 -10.90 -4.02 -1.58
C ALA A 4 -11.92 -5.02 -1.01
N TYR A 5 -12.40 -4.81 0.22
CA TYR A 5 -13.30 -5.71 0.94
C TYR A 5 -14.71 -5.14 1.10
N VAL A 6 -14.83 -3.81 1.21
CA VAL A 6 -16.11 -3.12 1.36
C VAL A 6 -16.97 -3.30 0.11
N ASP A 7 -18.26 -3.58 0.32
CA ASP A 7 -19.26 -3.71 -0.73
C ASP A 7 -19.39 -2.42 -1.57
N ALA A 8 -19.92 -2.54 -2.79
CA ALA A 8 -20.19 -1.39 -3.65
C ALA A 8 -21.06 -0.33 -2.96
N ASN A 9 -22.01 -0.76 -2.12
CA ASN A 9 -22.90 0.13 -1.39
C ASN A 9 -22.31 0.67 -0.07
N GLN A 10 -21.13 0.19 0.34
CA GLN A 10 -20.39 0.63 1.52
C GLN A 10 -21.13 0.51 2.86
N HIS A 11 -21.99 -0.49 3.02
CA HIS A 11 -22.75 -0.72 4.25
C HIS A 11 -22.04 -1.62 5.28
N ASP A 12 -20.96 -2.30 4.88
CA ASP A 12 -20.28 -3.36 5.65
C ASP A 12 -18.85 -2.98 6.06
N TRP A 13 -18.47 -1.70 5.95
CA TRP A 13 -17.10 -1.25 6.19
C TRP A 13 -16.64 -1.43 7.64
N ASP A 14 -17.58 -1.38 8.58
CA ASP A 14 -17.35 -1.58 10.01
C ASP A 14 -16.95 -3.04 10.31
N LEU A 15 -17.57 -4.01 9.63
CA LEU A 15 -17.25 -5.43 9.74
C LEU A 15 -15.79 -5.71 9.35
N TRP A 16 -15.25 -4.95 8.40
CA TRP A 16 -13.89 -5.13 7.89
C TRP A 16 -12.83 -4.34 8.64
N CYS A 17 -13.19 -3.41 9.54
CA CYS A 17 -12.21 -2.58 10.23
C CYS A 17 -11.21 -3.41 11.05
N THR A 18 -11.71 -4.26 11.95
CA THR A 18 -10.89 -5.10 12.83
C THR A 18 -9.96 -6.06 12.07
N PRO A 19 -10.44 -6.87 11.10
CA PRO A 19 -9.54 -7.77 10.37
C PRO A 19 -8.51 -7.02 9.52
N VAL A 20 -8.88 -5.88 8.93
CA VAL A 20 -7.93 -5.06 8.16
C VAL A 20 -6.87 -4.42 9.06
N GLU A 21 -7.26 -3.92 10.23
CA GLU A 21 -6.31 -3.39 11.22
C GLU A 21 -5.28 -4.44 11.62
N TYR A 22 -5.74 -5.64 11.99
CA TYR A 22 -4.86 -6.76 12.33
C TYR A 22 -3.93 -7.09 11.17
N ALA A 23 -4.46 -7.23 9.95
CA ALA A 23 -3.65 -7.55 8.77
C ALA A 23 -2.61 -6.48 8.45
N ILE A 24 -2.92 -5.19 8.66
CA ILE A 24 -1.94 -4.11 8.49
C ILE A 24 -0.85 -4.19 9.56
N ASN A 25 -1.23 -4.40 10.82
CA ASN A 25 -0.30 -4.44 11.95
C ASN A 25 0.59 -5.70 11.95
N ASP A 26 0.13 -6.78 11.33
CA ASP A 26 0.88 -8.02 11.14
C ASP A 26 1.65 -8.07 9.80
N SER A 27 1.36 -7.14 8.87
CA SER A 27 2.07 -7.11 7.60
C SER A 27 3.53 -6.66 7.76
N ARG A 28 4.45 -7.45 7.19
CA ARG A 28 5.88 -7.14 7.24
C ARG A 28 6.22 -6.03 6.25
N SER A 29 6.78 -4.93 6.75
CA SER A 29 7.23 -3.83 5.88
C SER A 29 8.47 -4.23 5.09
N ALA A 30 8.46 -3.98 3.77
CA ALA A 30 9.60 -4.23 2.90
C ALA A 30 10.84 -3.39 3.25
N VAL A 31 10.65 -2.23 3.88
CA VAL A 31 11.73 -1.31 4.26
C VAL A 31 12.41 -1.77 5.55
N THR A 32 11.63 -1.93 6.61
CA THR A 32 12.19 -2.26 7.94
C THR A 32 12.46 -3.76 8.09
N GLY A 33 11.67 -4.59 7.41
CA GLY A 33 11.66 -6.04 7.62
C GLY A 33 11.03 -6.45 8.95
N PHE A 34 10.20 -5.59 9.55
CA PHE A 34 9.46 -5.88 10.78
C PHE A 34 7.98 -5.57 10.57
N THR A 35 7.12 -6.21 11.36
CA THR A 35 5.70 -5.87 11.44
C THR A 35 5.49 -4.70 12.40
N PRO A 36 4.45 -3.88 12.23
CA PRO A 36 4.08 -2.88 13.23
C PRO A 36 3.90 -3.48 14.64
N PHE A 37 3.30 -4.67 14.78
CA PHE A 37 3.17 -5.35 16.08
C PHE A 37 4.52 -5.62 16.73
N GLU A 38 5.52 -6.09 15.97
CA GLU A 38 6.87 -6.29 16.49
C GLU A 38 7.52 -4.98 16.95
N LEU A 39 7.31 -3.88 16.23
CA LEU A 39 7.88 -2.59 16.59
C LEU A 39 7.17 -1.91 17.77
N THR A 40 5.89 -2.21 18.01
CA THR A 40 5.12 -1.64 19.14
C THR A 40 5.23 -2.50 20.40
N TYR A 41 5.12 -3.82 20.27
CA TYR A 41 5.02 -4.76 21.40
C TYR A 41 6.25 -5.66 21.57
N GLY A 42 7.23 -5.57 20.66
CA GLY A 42 8.43 -6.43 20.66
C GLY A 42 8.18 -7.87 20.19
N HIS A 43 6.94 -8.21 19.84
CA HIS A 43 6.56 -9.50 19.27
C HIS A 43 5.25 -9.37 18.50
N ALA A 44 5.05 -10.25 17.52
CA ALA A 44 3.76 -10.39 16.84
C ALA A 44 2.80 -11.26 17.66
N PRO A 45 1.51 -10.91 17.76
CA PRO A 45 0.50 -11.78 18.34
C PRO A 45 0.29 -13.02 17.48
N ALA A 46 0.11 -14.20 18.10
CA ALA A 46 -0.14 -15.43 17.37
C ALA A 46 -1.47 -15.35 16.61
N SER A 47 -1.41 -15.61 15.30
CA SER A 47 -2.58 -15.69 14.43
C SER A 47 -3.25 -17.07 14.55
N GLN A 48 -4.52 -17.16 14.11
CA GLN A 48 -5.21 -18.45 14.01
C GLN A 48 -4.42 -19.47 13.18
N LEU A 49 -3.77 -19.01 12.11
CA LEU A 49 -2.92 -19.85 11.27
C LEU A 49 -1.72 -20.39 12.04
N ASP A 50 -1.10 -19.60 12.91
CA ASP A 50 0.01 -20.06 13.75
C ASP A 50 -0.42 -21.20 14.67
N PHE A 51 -1.60 -21.11 15.26
CA PHE A 51 -2.16 -22.20 16.08
C PHE A 51 -2.47 -23.46 15.25
N PHE A 52 -3.01 -23.31 14.04
CA PHE A 52 -3.22 -24.46 13.14
C PHE A 52 -1.90 -25.11 12.72
N VAL A 53 -0.88 -24.30 12.40
CA VAL A 53 0.46 -24.79 12.07
C VAL A 53 1.08 -25.49 13.27
N GLU A 54 0.97 -24.92 14.47
CA GLU A 54 1.46 -25.54 15.69
C GLU A 54 0.77 -26.88 15.97
N ALA A 55 -0.57 -26.94 15.84
CA ALA A 55 -1.35 -28.16 16.02
C ALA A 55 -1.00 -29.25 14.99
N THR A 56 -0.79 -28.88 13.73
CA THR A 56 -0.39 -29.82 12.66
C THR A 56 1.06 -30.30 12.81
N LEU A 57 1.97 -29.44 13.26
CA LEU A 57 3.34 -29.82 13.58
C LEU A 57 3.41 -30.71 14.84
N ALA A 58 2.57 -30.43 15.84
CA ALA A 58 2.45 -31.23 17.05
C ALA A 58 1.89 -32.64 16.73
N SER A 59 0.86 -32.73 15.89
CA SER A 59 0.31 -34.03 15.46
C SER A 59 1.30 -34.85 14.62
N ARG A 60 2.17 -34.21 13.82
CA ARG A 60 3.32 -34.90 13.18
C ARG A 60 4.37 -35.36 14.19
N ARG A 61 4.71 -34.53 15.18
CA ARG A 61 5.70 -34.87 16.23
C ARG A 61 5.21 -35.98 17.17
N GLY A 62 3.89 -36.13 17.35
CA GLY A 62 3.27 -37.23 18.09
C GLY A 62 3.55 -38.64 17.53
N ARG A 63 4.14 -38.75 16.32
CA ARG A 63 4.58 -40.03 15.74
C ARG A 63 6.06 -40.36 16.00
N ALA A 64 6.83 -39.43 16.55
CA ALA A 64 8.23 -39.65 16.95
C ALA A 64 8.34 -39.55 18.48
N LYS A 65 8.34 -40.71 19.16
CA LYS A 65 8.74 -40.81 20.58
C LYS A 65 10.08 -40.09 20.78
N GLY A 66 10.11 -39.05 21.61
CA GLY A 66 11.34 -38.61 22.28
C GLY A 66 11.95 -37.25 21.91
N GLY A 67 11.31 -36.42 21.09
CA GLY A 67 11.81 -35.07 20.80
C GLY A 67 11.10 -34.01 21.63
N ARG A 68 11.75 -33.48 22.68
CA ARG A 68 11.34 -32.27 23.41
C ARG A 68 10.79 -31.24 22.42
N GLY A 69 9.49 -30.94 22.52
CA GLY A 69 8.89 -29.87 21.74
C GLY A 69 9.78 -28.64 21.87
N ALA A 70 10.13 -28.04 20.75
CA ALA A 70 10.97 -26.85 20.70
C ALA A 70 10.22 -25.70 21.39
N THR A 71 10.19 -25.71 22.72
CA THR A 71 10.01 -24.52 23.52
C THR A 71 11.17 -23.63 23.12
N VAL A 72 10.90 -22.74 22.16
CA VAL A 72 11.74 -21.59 21.89
C VAL A 72 12.00 -20.99 23.26
N LYS A 73 13.23 -21.13 23.76
CA LYS A 73 13.64 -20.53 25.02
C LYS A 73 13.48 -19.04 24.79
N LYS A 74 12.31 -18.50 25.13
CA LYS A 74 12.11 -17.06 25.25
C LYS A 74 13.19 -16.66 26.24
N GLY A 75 14.15 -15.86 25.77
CA GLY A 75 15.26 -15.41 26.61
C GLY A 75 14.74 -14.82 27.91
N THR A 76 15.62 -14.64 28.88
CA THR A 76 15.23 -13.90 30.09
C THR A 76 14.58 -12.57 29.71
N THR A 77 13.63 -12.06 30.51
CA THR A 77 12.91 -10.80 30.22
C THR A 77 13.84 -9.64 29.86
N HIS A 78 15.05 -9.66 30.41
CA HIS A 78 16.10 -8.70 30.07
C HIS A 78 16.63 -8.86 28.64
N GLU A 79 16.83 -10.09 28.16
CA GLU A 79 17.34 -10.37 26.81
C GLU A 79 16.33 -9.95 25.75
N THR A 80 15.04 -10.21 25.97
CA THR A 80 13.98 -9.80 25.05
C THR A 80 13.85 -8.28 24.99
N ALA A 81 13.94 -7.59 26.12
CA ALA A 81 13.96 -6.12 26.15
C ALA A 81 15.16 -5.54 25.38
N ARG A 82 16.36 -6.12 25.54
CA ARG A 82 17.56 -5.72 24.77
C ARG A 82 17.39 -5.97 23.27
N GLN A 83 16.79 -7.10 22.89
CA GLN A 83 16.49 -7.41 21.49
C GLN A 83 15.52 -6.40 20.89
N PHE A 84 14.46 -6.05 21.63
CA PHE A 84 13.47 -5.08 21.20
C PHE A 84 14.09 -3.70 20.90
N VAL A 85 14.92 -3.18 21.82
CA VAL A 85 15.63 -1.90 21.60
C VAL A 85 16.51 -1.96 20.35
N ARG A 86 17.23 -3.07 20.13
CA ARG A 86 18.04 -3.25 18.91
C ARG A 86 17.18 -3.30 17.65
N GLN A 87 16.02 -3.96 17.69
CA GLN A 87 15.09 -3.99 16.55
C GLN A 87 14.58 -2.60 16.20
N LEU A 88 14.23 -1.78 17.19
CA LEU A 88 13.81 -0.39 16.98
C LEU A 88 14.92 0.46 16.34
N GLN A 89 16.15 0.34 16.84
CA GLN A 89 17.30 1.05 16.27
C GLN A 89 17.53 0.64 14.81
N LEU A 90 17.57 -0.66 14.53
CA LEU A 90 17.74 -1.19 13.18
C LEU A 90 16.60 -0.73 12.24
N ALA A 91 15.35 -0.77 12.70
CA ALA A 91 14.20 -0.32 11.92
C ALA A 91 14.32 1.17 11.56
N ARG A 92 14.76 2.00 12.51
CA ARG A 92 14.98 3.44 12.29
C ARG A 92 16.09 3.69 11.28
N GLU A 93 17.23 3.01 11.41
CA GLU A 93 18.35 3.13 10.46
C GLU A 93 17.92 2.77 9.03
N LYS A 94 17.21 1.65 8.88
CA LYS A 94 16.67 1.22 7.58
C LYS A 94 15.67 2.23 7.00
N LEU A 95 14.80 2.81 7.82
CA LEU A 95 13.86 3.83 7.38
C LEU A 95 14.57 5.08 6.83
N LEU A 96 15.58 5.57 7.55
CA LEU A 96 16.34 6.74 7.12
C LEU A 96 17.09 6.49 5.81
N LEU A 97 17.73 5.32 5.69
CA LEU A 97 18.44 4.93 4.47
C LEU A 97 17.47 4.77 3.29
N ALA A 98 16.32 4.12 3.50
CA ALA A 98 15.31 3.98 2.46
C ALA A 98 14.71 5.33 2.04
N GLN A 99 14.50 6.26 2.98
CA GLN A 99 14.03 7.61 2.67
C GLN A 99 15.00 8.36 1.76
N GLN A 100 16.30 8.33 2.07
CA GLN A 100 17.34 8.97 1.25
C GLN A 100 17.37 8.36 -0.16
N GLN A 101 17.28 7.03 -0.26
CA GLN A 101 17.22 6.34 -1.55
C GLN A 101 15.96 6.69 -2.34
N GLN A 102 14.81 6.80 -1.69
CA GLN A 102 13.55 7.17 -2.35
C GLN A 102 13.59 8.58 -2.91
N ILE A 103 14.18 9.54 -2.19
CA ILE A 103 14.39 10.91 -2.67
C ILE A 103 15.27 10.88 -3.93
N ALA A 104 16.46 10.27 -3.85
CA ALA A 104 17.38 10.21 -4.98
C ALA A 104 16.77 9.50 -6.21
N GLN A 105 16.00 8.42 -5.99
CA GLN A 105 15.30 7.72 -7.06
C GLN A 105 14.16 8.54 -7.65
N TYR A 106 13.41 9.28 -6.83
CA TYR A 106 12.33 10.15 -7.29
C TYR A 106 12.91 11.28 -8.12
N ASP A 107 13.92 11.99 -7.62
CA ASP A 107 14.56 13.11 -8.31
C ASP A 107 15.14 12.68 -9.66
N ALA A 108 15.80 11.51 -9.72
CA ALA A 108 16.34 10.96 -10.97
C ALA A 108 15.25 10.56 -11.98
N ARG A 109 14.08 10.11 -11.51
CA ARG A 109 12.96 9.67 -12.36
C ARG A 109 11.96 10.78 -12.66
N HIS A 110 12.01 11.89 -11.93
CA HIS A 110 11.02 12.95 -12.04
C HIS A 110 11.20 13.67 -13.39
N LYS A 111 10.29 13.37 -14.31
CA LYS A 111 10.17 14.05 -15.60
C LYS A 111 8.71 14.40 -15.83
N ALA A 112 8.48 15.56 -16.43
CA ALA A 112 7.15 15.92 -16.90
C ALA A 112 6.68 14.84 -17.90
N ARG A 113 5.54 14.21 -17.61
CA ARG A 113 4.91 13.25 -18.53
C ARG A 113 3.97 14.02 -19.45
N SER A 114 4.17 13.86 -20.76
CA SER A 114 3.22 14.29 -21.79
C SER A 114 2.55 13.06 -22.41
N TYR A 115 1.31 13.23 -22.87
CA TYR A 115 0.54 12.20 -23.57
C TYR A 115 0.21 12.69 -24.98
N ALA A 116 0.20 11.77 -25.95
CA ALA A 116 -0.15 12.06 -27.32
C ALA A 116 -1.64 11.85 -27.59
N LEU A 117 -2.11 12.36 -28.73
CA LEU A 117 -3.48 12.12 -29.19
C LEU A 117 -3.67 10.62 -29.44
N GLY A 118 -4.73 10.07 -28.87
CA GLY A 118 -5.10 8.68 -29.01
C GLY A 118 -4.53 7.73 -27.95
N ASP A 119 -3.68 8.19 -27.05
CA ASP A 119 -3.17 7.40 -25.92
C ASP A 119 -4.29 7.01 -24.94
N GLU A 120 -4.19 5.81 -24.36
CA GLU A 120 -5.09 5.34 -23.31
C GLU A 120 -4.51 5.64 -21.93
N VAL A 121 -5.21 6.47 -21.17
CA VAL A 121 -4.77 6.95 -19.85
C VAL A 121 -5.76 6.58 -18.75
N TRP A 122 -5.22 6.37 -17.55
CA TRP A 122 -6.01 6.24 -16.33
C TRP A 122 -6.07 7.61 -15.62
N VAL A 123 -7.27 8.04 -15.27
CA VAL A 123 -7.50 9.30 -14.55
C VAL A 123 -7.62 9.03 -13.07
N ASP A 124 -6.98 9.89 -12.26
CA ASP A 124 -7.21 9.89 -10.82
C ASP A 124 -8.58 10.50 -10.52
N ALA A 125 -9.53 9.66 -10.12
CA ALA A 125 -10.89 10.00 -9.77
C ALA A 125 -11.04 10.47 -8.31
N THR A 126 -9.95 10.82 -7.62
CA THR A 126 -10.01 11.26 -6.20
C THR A 126 -10.98 12.43 -5.98
N TYR A 127 -11.11 13.32 -6.97
CA TYR A 127 -11.99 14.50 -6.91
C TYR A 127 -13.16 14.44 -7.90
N LEU A 128 -13.36 13.31 -8.58
CA LEU A 128 -14.47 13.12 -9.50
C LEU A 128 -15.61 12.40 -8.78
N THR A 129 -16.84 12.83 -9.01
CA THR A 129 -18.04 12.13 -8.53
C THR A 129 -18.78 11.62 -9.76
N GLN A 130 -18.92 10.30 -9.91
CA GLN A 130 -19.76 9.75 -10.98
C GLN A 130 -21.24 9.80 -10.56
N PRO A 131 -22.19 9.82 -11.51
CA PRO A 131 -23.61 9.81 -11.16
C PRO A 131 -24.03 8.65 -10.24
N GLY A 132 -23.41 7.47 -10.40
CA GLY A 132 -23.64 6.31 -9.53
C GLY A 132 -22.96 6.37 -8.16
N ASP A 133 -22.10 7.37 -7.91
CA ASP A 133 -21.38 7.55 -6.65
C ASP A 133 -22.13 8.42 -5.64
N CYS A 134 -23.31 8.93 -6.01
CA CYS A 134 -24.11 9.81 -5.16
C CYS A 134 -24.51 9.09 -3.86
N GLY A 135 -24.11 9.65 -2.71
CA GLY A 135 -24.39 9.07 -1.39
C GLY A 135 -23.32 8.10 -0.88
N LEU A 136 -22.32 7.75 -1.69
CA LEU A 136 -21.21 6.88 -1.29
C LEU A 136 -20.02 7.70 -0.76
N HIS A 137 -19.25 7.12 0.15
CA HIS A 137 -18.09 7.76 0.74
C HIS A 137 -16.88 7.69 -0.20
N LYS A 138 -16.36 8.86 -0.59
CA LYS A 138 -15.28 9.00 -1.59
C LYS A 138 -13.99 8.24 -1.26
N LYS A 139 -13.64 8.06 0.02
CA LYS A 139 -12.42 7.31 0.41
C LYS A 139 -12.52 5.82 0.11
N LEU A 140 -13.73 5.29 -0.07
CA LEU A 140 -13.99 3.88 -0.35
C LEU A 140 -14.34 3.63 -1.83
N LEU A 141 -14.47 4.68 -2.66
CA LEU A 141 -14.66 4.54 -4.10
C LEU A 141 -13.37 4.24 -4.85
N LYS A 142 -13.45 3.63 -6.04
CA LYS A 142 -12.28 3.39 -6.89
C LYS A 142 -11.64 4.73 -7.30
N LYS A 143 -10.33 4.85 -7.10
CA LYS A 143 -9.59 6.09 -7.37
C LYS A 143 -9.11 6.23 -8.81
N ARG A 144 -9.21 5.19 -9.62
CA ARG A 144 -8.74 5.22 -11.01
C ARG A 144 -9.90 4.92 -11.93
N LEU A 145 -10.11 5.81 -12.88
CA LEU A 145 -11.09 5.68 -13.95
C LEU A 145 -10.35 5.46 -15.26
N GLY A 146 -10.70 4.41 -16.01
CA GLY A 146 -10.08 4.16 -17.31
C GLY A 146 -10.19 2.72 -17.80
N PRO A 147 -9.59 2.41 -18.96
CA PRO A 147 -8.79 3.33 -19.81
C PRO A 147 -9.67 4.37 -20.54
N LEU A 148 -9.23 5.63 -20.57
CA LEU A 148 -9.87 6.71 -21.35
C LEU A 148 -8.91 7.20 -22.43
N ARG A 149 -9.43 7.47 -23.62
CA ARG A 149 -8.61 7.92 -24.76
C ARG A 149 -8.44 9.44 -24.76
N VAL A 150 -7.22 9.91 -25.01
CA VAL A 150 -6.94 11.34 -25.22
C VAL A 150 -7.45 11.78 -26.58
N LEU A 151 -8.38 12.74 -26.60
CA LEU A 151 -9.00 13.29 -27.81
C LEU A 151 -8.33 14.59 -28.27
N GLU A 152 -7.99 15.47 -27.33
CA GLU A 152 -7.42 16.79 -27.62
C GLU A 152 -6.39 17.16 -26.54
N VAL A 153 -5.37 17.92 -26.93
CA VAL A 153 -4.32 18.42 -26.05
C VAL A 153 -4.36 19.95 -26.03
N PHE A 154 -4.52 20.53 -24.86
CA PHE A 154 -4.56 21.97 -24.65
C PHE A 154 -3.25 22.49 -24.07
N HIS A 155 -2.81 23.63 -24.59
CA HIS A 155 -1.67 24.38 -24.09
C HIS A 155 -2.19 25.71 -23.53
N SER A 156 -1.52 26.24 -22.51
CA SER A 156 -1.85 27.55 -21.96
C SER A 156 -1.51 28.67 -22.95
N ASP A 157 -2.13 29.85 -22.80
CA ASP A 157 -1.87 31.00 -23.67
C ASP A 157 -0.39 31.37 -23.75
N ARG A 158 0.32 31.25 -22.62
CA ARG A 158 1.77 31.48 -22.53
C ARG A 158 2.58 30.47 -23.35
N GLN A 159 2.12 29.22 -23.43
CA GLN A 159 2.76 28.18 -24.23
C GLN A 159 2.45 28.34 -25.72
N MET A 160 1.26 28.81 -26.06
CA MET A 160 0.87 29.06 -27.45
C MET A 160 1.67 30.21 -28.09
N ALA A 161 2.09 31.19 -27.29
CA ALA A 161 2.99 32.27 -27.71
C ALA A 161 4.42 31.82 -28.04
N LEU A 162 4.83 30.62 -27.59
CA LEU A 162 6.11 30.01 -27.91
C LEU A 162 6.02 29.17 -29.20
N PRO A 163 7.11 29.06 -29.97
CA PRO A 163 7.19 28.14 -31.11
C PRO A 163 6.91 26.70 -30.66
N ALA A 164 6.35 25.88 -31.56
CA ALA A 164 5.85 24.53 -31.23
C ALA A 164 6.87 23.64 -30.51
N SER A 165 8.16 23.80 -30.83
CA SER A 165 9.28 23.05 -30.23
C SER A 165 9.51 23.35 -28.74
N ASP A 166 9.15 24.55 -28.28
CA ASP A 166 9.52 25.07 -26.95
C ASP A 166 8.32 25.13 -25.98
N ARG A 167 7.15 24.64 -26.38
CA ARG A 167 5.90 24.73 -25.60
C ARG A 167 5.91 23.91 -24.30
N GLY A 168 6.82 22.95 -24.17
CA GLY A 168 6.93 22.08 -23.01
C GLY A 168 5.72 21.15 -22.84
N ALA A 169 5.43 20.73 -21.60
CA ALA A 169 4.32 19.83 -21.31
C ALA A 169 2.97 20.55 -21.38
N PRO A 170 1.93 19.94 -22.00
CA PRO A 170 0.62 20.58 -22.17
C PRO A 170 -0.10 20.79 -20.83
N SER A 171 -1.01 21.78 -20.80
CA SER A 171 -1.69 22.22 -19.58
C SER A 171 -2.94 21.41 -19.25
N ALA A 172 -3.67 20.92 -20.25
CA ALA A 172 -4.88 20.12 -20.05
C ALA A 172 -5.10 19.15 -21.22
N TYR A 173 -5.91 18.11 -20.98
CA TYR A 173 -6.26 17.10 -21.97
C TYR A 173 -7.78 16.94 -22.01
N ARG A 174 -8.35 16.81 -23.22
CA ARG A 174 -9.73 16.33 -23.39
C ARG A 174 -9.71 14.82 -23.49
N LEU A 175 -10.49 14.16 -22.64
CA LEU A 175 -10.60 12.71 -22.65
C LEU A 175 -11.97 12.30 -23.18
N GLN A 176 -12.02 11.12 -23.79
CA GLN A 176 -13.28 10.49 -24.15
C GLN A 176 -14.09 10.18 -22.88
N THR A 177 -15.35 10.59 -22.84
CA THR A 177 -16.25 10.22 -21.75
C THR A 177 -16.56 8.72 -21.83
N PRO A 178 -16.59 8.00 -20.70
CA PRO A 178 -17.05 6.62 -20.69
C PRO A 178 -18.48 6.55 -21.24
N LYS A 179 -18.77 5.53 -22.06
CA LYS A 179 -20.14 5.27 -22.52
C LYS A 179 -21.00 4.96 -21.30
N GLN A 180 -22.13 5.66 -21.16
CA GLN A 180 -23.13 5.42 -20.11
C GLN A 180 -23.84 4.08 -20.34
#